data_AF-A0A5E4IAF7-F1
#
_entry.id   AF-A0A5E4IAF7-F1
#
_cell.length_a   1.000
_cell.length_b   1.000
_cell.length_c   1.000
_cell.angle_alpha   90.00
_cell.angle_beta   90.00
_cell.angle_gamma   90.00
#
_symmetry.space_group_name_H-M   'P 1'
#
loop_
_entity.id
_entity.type
_entity.pdbx_description
1 polymer ?
#
loop_
_entity_poly.entity_id
_entity_poly.type
_entity_poly.pdbx_seq_one_letter_code
_entity_poly.pdbx_strand_id
1 'polypeptide(L)'
;MLQATNGEMYSVTNEEIEKAQMLFEKLEGISIVPEGGVTVASLQQAVSRETISPQDSILLNVTGGGRKEIKKERMHIEPYKFLTKKLQVNQKSLEEKIQHSKELIQEAVQTYGNRVAVACSWGKDSMVLLHLARTVNPDIPIFSVLTIFKPKDTFEFIVKVVQQYNIKPHIFMVGDTTPEVLKKNNITVTLLPMEEYRRQAEKIKKETGHEIYYEDPDLCCKLLKVVPVRYAYTTLGLRAWFSGLRNSEGYTRKYIPETEKISDHETKINPILTWTEEEIWKYIKNNKLLAHPWYRKKYEDGRRIRSLGCSPCTVPIFDHESERDGRWRKTLKKGGECGIHTRSSSERT
;
A
#
# COMPACT_ATOMS: atom_id res chain seq x y z
N MET A 1 -12.18 23.65 3.33
CA MET A 1 -12.05 24.86 2.52
C MET A 1 -11.95 26.04 3.49
N LEU A 2 -10.97 26.93 3.32
CA LEU A 2 -10.63 28.02 4.23
C LEU A 2 -11.73 29.10 4.24
N GLN A 3 -12.82 28.89 4.97
CA GLN A 3 -13.96 29.81 5.03
C GLN A 3 -13.63 31.13 5.73
N ALA A 4 -12.65 31.14 6.64
CA ALA A 4 -12.30 32.32 7.44
C ALA A 4 -11.51 33.40 6.66
N THR A 5 -10.77 33.03 5.61
CA THR A 5 -9.96 33.97 4.82
C THR A 5 -10.51 34.21 3.42
N ASN A 6 -11.68 33.65 3.09
CA ASN A 6 -12.22 33.64 1.73
C ASN A 6 -11.22 33.14 0.66
N GLY A 7 -10.29 32.27 1.06
CA GLY A 7 -9.22 31.76 0.18
C GLY A 7 -7.99 32.66 0.03
N GLU A 8 -7.91 33.78 0.73
CA GLU A 8 -6.69 34.60 0.77
C GLU A 8 -5.56 33.89 1.53
N MET A 9 -4.36 33.99 0.97
CA MET A 9 -3.12 33.49 1.56
C MET A 9 -2.25 34.66 2.02
N TYR A 10 -1.78 34.60 3.25
CA TYR A 10 -0.79 35.54 3.78
C TYR A 10 0.61 35.07 3.38
N SER A 11 1.27 35.85 2.52
CA SER A 11 2.68 35.64 2.21
C SER A 11 3.53 36.37 3.24
N VAL A 12 4.47 35.65 3.85
CA VAL A 12 5.40 36.19 4.84
C VAL A 12 6.83 36.06 4.33
N THR A 13 7.61 37.10 4.53
CA THR A 13 9.05 37.14 4.19
C THR A 13 9.88 36.49 5.30
N ASN A 14 11.12 36.12 4.98
CA ASN A 14 12.04 35.57 5.99
C ASN A 14 12.31 36.54 7.15
N GLU A 15 12.36 37.84 6.87
CA GLU A 15 12.55 38.87 7.92
C GLU A 15 11.33 38.95 8.86
N GLU A 16 10.11 38.84 8.32
CA GLU A 16 8.88 38.79 9.13
C GLU A 16 8.81 37.52 9.96
N ILE A 17 9.25 36.38 9.40
CA ILE A 17 9.35 35.11 10.12
C ILE A 17 10.31 35.26 11.31
N GLU A 18 11.51 35.81 11.10
CA GLU A 18 12.50 36.01 12.16
C GLU A 18 11.97 36.92 13.28
N LYS A 19 11.34 38.05 12.92
CA LYS A 19 10.70 38.96 13.88
C LYS A 19 9.58 38.28 14.67
N ALA A 20 8.74 37.48 14.00
CA ALA A 20 7.66 36.74 14.64
C ALA A 20 8.19 35.68 15.60
N GLN A 21 9.25 34.95 15.24
CA GLN A 21 9.90 33.99 16.13
C GLN A 21 10.48 34.66 17.37
N MET A 22 11.16 35.81 17.21
CA MET A 22 11.69 36.59 18.32
C MET A 22 10.58 37.10 19.25
N LEU A 23 9.48 37.59 18.69
CA LEU A 23 8.34 38.05 19.46
C LEU A 23 7.69 36.90 20.25
N PHE A 24 7.46 35.77 19.58
CA PHE A 24 6.87 34.59 20.21
C PHE A 24 7.76 34.07 21.34
N GLU A 25 9.06 33.94 21.12
CA GLU A 25 10.02 33.53 22.15
C GLU A 25 10.04 34.49 23.34
N LYS A 26 9.91 35.80 23.09
CA LYS A 26 9.82 36.81 24.14
C LYS A 26 8.54 36.70 24.97
N LEU A 27 7.40 36.40 24.34
CA LEU A 27 6.09 36.36 25.02
C LEU A 27 5.84 35.03 25.72
N GLU A 28 6.08 33.93 25.02
CA GLU A 28 5.76 32.57 25.48
C GLU A 28 6.95 31.90 26.18
N GLY A 29 8.13 32.53 26.18
CA GLY A 29 9.34 32.00 26.81
C GLY A 29 9.91 30.75 26.13
N ILE A 30 9.44 30.42 24.93
CA ILE A 30 9.85 29.22 24.19
C ILE A 30 10.17 29.54 22.74
N SER A 31 11.33 29.06 22.27
CA SER A 31 11.73 29.22 20.87
C SER A 31 10.88 28.35 19.94
N ILE A 32 10.59 28.83 18.73
CA ILE A 32 9.86 28.06 17.70
C ILE A 32 10.67 27.94 16.40
N VAL A 33 10.43 26.88 15.63
CA VAL A 33 11.03 26.64 14.31
C VAL A 33 10.43 27.54 13.22
N PRO A 34 11.09 27.70 12.05
CA PRO A 34 10.64 28.62 11.00
C PRO A 34 9.19 28.40 10.55
N GLU A 35 8.70 27.15 10.51
CA GLU A 35 7.32 26.82 10.16
C GLU A 35 6.32 27.38 11.19
N GLY A 36 6.69 27.38 12.47
CA GLY A 36 5.95 28.07 13.53
C GLY A 36 5.99 29.58 13.35
N GLY A 37 7.15 30.12 12.96
CA GLY A 37 7.32 31.55 12.67
C GLY A 37 6.43 32.03 11.52
N VAL A 38 6.29 31.24 10.45
CA VAL A 38 5.36 31.51 9.35
C VAL A 38 3.93 31.63 9.86
N THR A 39 3.52 30.73 10.76
CA THR A 39 2.17 30.72 11.32
C THR A 39 1.90 31.96 12.15
N VAL A 40 2.84 32.35 13.02
CA VAL A 40 2.72 33.54 13.87
C VAL A 40 2.74 34.81 13.02
N ALA A 41 3.65 34.93 12.05
CA ALA A 41 3.72 36.08 11.15
C ALA A 41 2.44 36.24 10.32
N SER A 42 1.86 35.13 9.83
CA SER A 42 0.60 35.14 9.09
C SER A 42 -0.56 35.61 9.97
N LEU A 43 -0.59 35.19 11.25
CA LEU A 43 -1.59 35.66 12.20
C LEU A 43 -1.44 37.16 12.49
N GLN A 44 -0.21 37.67 12.64
CA GLN A 44 0.04 39.10 12.81
C GLN A 44 -0.45 39.92 11.62
N GLN A 45 -0.25 39.43 10.39
CA GLN A 45 -0.80 40.07 9.20
C GLN A 45 -2.33 39.99 9.15
N ALA A 46 -2.95 38.90 9.61
CA ALA A 46 -4.39 38.77 9.68
C ALA A 46 -5.02 39.75 10.68
N VAL A 47 -4.36 39.97 11.82
CA VAL A 47 -4.78 40.96 12.83
C VAL A 47 -4.56 42.39 12.31
N SER A 48 -3.43 42.68 11.67
CA SER A 48 -3.15 44.03 11.14
C SER A 48 -4.06 44.44 9.99
N ARG A 49 -4.58 43.46 9.23
CA ARG A 49 -5.60 43.65 8.19
C ARG A 49 -7.03 43.56 8.71
N GLU A 50 -7.21 43.49 10.02
CA GLU A 50 -8.52 43.43 10.69
C GLU A 50 -9.40 42.24 10.25
N THR A 51 -8.79 41.21 9.66
CA THR A 51 -9.49 39.95 9.30
C THR A 51 -9.77 39.11 10.55
N ILE A 52 -8.98 39.30 11.60
CA ILE A 52 -9.09 38.68 12.92
C ILE A 52 -9.02 39.79 13.96
N SER A 53 -9.90 39.75 14.97
CA SER A 53 -9.88 40.74 16.05
C SER A 53 -8.70 40.48 16.99
N PRO A 54 -8.02 41.53 17.52
CA PRO A 54 -7.02 41.37 18.58
C PRO A 54 -7.55 40.71 19.86
N GLN A 55 -8.88 40.64 20.04
CA GLN A 55 -9.53 40.01 21.18
C GLN A 55 -9.90 38.54 20.92
N ASP A 56 -9.69 38.02 19.71
CA ASP A 56 -10.01 36.64 19.37
C ASP A 56 -9.03 35.66 20.02
N SER A 57 -9.56 34.57 20.58
CA SER A 57 -8.76 33.48 21.10
C SER A 57 -8.49 32.45 20.01
N ILE A 58 -7.23 32.32 19.60
CA ILE A 58 -6.82 31.41 18.52
C ILE A 58 -5.89 30.34 19.08
N LEU A 59 -6.28 29.08 18.92
CA LEU A 59 -5.44 27.95 19.27
C LEU A 59 -4.49 27.64 18.11
N LEU A 60 -3.20 27.91 18.29
CA LEU A 60 -2.14 27.55 17.35
C LEU A 60 -1.45 26.26 17.79
N ASN A 61 -1.60 25.18 17.02
CA ASN A 61 -0.84 23.96 17.24
C ASN A 61 0.50 24.02 16.49
N VAL A 62 1.53 24.56 17.17
CA VAL A 62 2.88 24.69 16.59
C VAL A 62 3.75 23.52 17.03
N THR A 63 4.13 22.66 16.09
CA THR A 63 5.08 21.56 16.35
C THR A 63 6.52 22.02 16.12
N GLY A 64 7.44 21.66 17.02
CA GLY A 64 8.89 21.79 16.78
C GLY A 64 9.66 22.89 17.54
N GLY A 65 9.11 23.50 18.60
CA GLY A 65 9.78 24.50 19.44
C GLY A 65 10.65 23.95 20.60
N GLY A 66 11.12 24.82 21.49
CA GLY A 66 11.82 24.49 22.75
C GLY A 66 13.29 24.14 22.61
N ARG A 67 13.85 24.20 21.39
CA ARG A 67 15.20 23.69 21.11
C ARG A 67 16.31 24.55 21.73
N LYS A 68 16.12 25.86 21.86
CA LYS A 68 17.10 26.74 22.52
C LYS A 68 17.07 26.53 24.04
N GLU A 69 15.90 26.29 24.61
CA GLU A 69 15.68 26.09 26.04
C GLU A 69 16.26 24.74 26.49
N ILE A 70 15.96 23.66 25.76
CA ILE A 70 16.53 22.33 25.97
C ILE A 70 18.08 22.37 25.94
N LYS A 71 18.67 23.19 25.07
CA LYS A 71 20.14 23.39 25.01
C LYS A 71 20.70 24.13 26.23
N LYS A 72 19.96 25.07 26.82
CA LYS A 72 20.37 25.82 28.02
C LYS A 72 20.31 24.97 29.29
N GLU A 73 19.31 24.09 29.39
CA GLU A 73 19.08 23.25 30.58
C GLU A 73 20.06 22.06 30.72
N ARG A 74 20.98 21.87 29.76
CA ARG A 74 21.93 20.74 29.73
C ARG A 74 21.28 19.38 29.96
N MET A 75 19.98 19.23 29.66
CA MET A 75 19.38 17.90 29.54
C MET A 75 20.13 17.20 28.42
N HIS A 76 20.87 16.15 28.76
CA HIS A 76 21.56 15.32 27.79
C HIS A 76 20.52 14.44 27.09
N ILE A 77 19.70 15.09 26.27
CA ILE A 77 18.96 14.43 25.22
C ILE A 77 20.01 14.19 24.15
N GLU A 78 20.54 12.96 24.09
CA GLU A 78 21.25 12.47 22.90
C GLU A 78 20.34 12.79 21.71
N PRO A 79 20.65 13.82 20.91
CA PRO A 79 19.83 14.13 19.76
C PRO A 79 19.98 12.91 18.87
N TYR A 80 18.88 12.25 18.54
CA TYR A 80 18.91 11.23 17.49
C TYR A 80 19.59 11.88 16.29
N LYS A 81 20.82 11.44 16.00
CA LYS A 81 21.61 11.97 14.90
C LYS A 81 20.84 11.61 13.64
N PHE A 82 20.04 12.56 13.15
CA PHE A 82 19.75 12.60 11.74
C PHE A 82 21.08 12.84 11.07
N LEU A 83 21.66 11.75 10.55
CA LEU A 83 22.61 11.81 9.46
C LEU A 83 21.89 12.49 8.30
N THR A 84 21.87 13.82 8.28
CA THR A 84 21.85 14.58 7.03
C THR A 84 23.20 14.36 6.37
N LYS A 85 23.43 13.11 5.92
CA LYS A 85 24.10 12.93 4.64
C LYS A 85 23.36 13.88 3.70
N LYS A 86 24.08 14.72 2.95
CA LYS A 86 23.54 15.27 1.71
C LYS A 86 22.75 14.13 1.08
N LEU A 87 21.42 14.23 1.03
CA LEU A 87 20.59 13.25 0.34
C LEU A 87 20.80 13.48 -1.16
N GLN A 88 22.00 13.19 -1.65
CA GLN A 88 22.07 12.25 -2.74
C GLN A 88 21.55 10.95 -2.13
N VAL A 89 20.22 10.80 -2.10
CA VAL A 89 19.69 9.44 -2.14
C VAL A 89 20.30 8.93 -3.43
N ASN A 90 21.22 7.97 -3.32
CA ASN A 90 21.60 7.16 -4.46
C ASN A 90 20.36 6.29 -4.75
N GLN A 91 19.29 6.96 -5.17
CA GLN A 91 18.00 6.38 -5.45
C GLN A 91 18.26 5.71 -6.78
N LYS A 92 18.44 4.38 -6.72
CA LYS A 92 18.56 3.56 -7.92
C LYS A 92 17.53 4.07 -8.93
N SER A 93 18.00 4.44 -10.11
CA SER A 93 17.17 4.71 -11.27
C SER A 93 16.20 3.56 -11.50
N LEU A 94 15.13 3.82 -12.25
CA LEU A 94 14.18 2.77 -12.60
C LEU A 94 14.90 1.61 -13.31
N GLU A 95 15.89 1.91 -14.15
CA GLU A 95 16.71 0.93 -14.86
C GLU A 95 17.52 0.06 -13.89
N GLU A 96 18.19 0.65 -12.89
CA GLU A 96 18.91 -0.10 -11.85
C GLU A 96 17.96 -0.94 -10.98
N LYS A 97 16.76 -0.42 -10.68
CA LYS A 97 15.73 -1.18 -9.94
C LYS A 97 15.19 -2.36 -10.76
N ILE A 98 14.97 -2.18 -12.06
CA ILE A 98 14.59 -3.26 -12.99
C ILE A 98 15.66 -4.35 -12.97
N GLN A 99 16.93 -3.97 -13.09
CA GLN A 99 18.03 -4.91 -13.11
C GLN A 99 18.13 -5.68 -11.78
N HIS A 100 18.07 -4.98 -10.64
CA HIS A 100 18.04 -5.58 -9.31
C HIS A 100 16.87 -6.56 -9.13
N SER A 101 15.66 -6.18 -9.55
CA SER A 101 14.49 -7.06 -9.50
C SER A 101 14.70 -8.34 -10.32
N LYS A 102 15.32 -8.23 -11.51
CA LYS A 102 15.62 -9.39 -12.35
C LYS A 102 16.68 -10.30 -11.73
N GLU A 103 17.69 -9.74 -11.08
CA GLU A 103 18.73 -10.50 -10.37
C GLU A 103 18.13 -11.34 -9.23
N LEU A 104 17.26 -10.74 -8.40
CA LEU A 104 16.53 -11.47 -7.35
C LEU A 104 15.67 -12.61 -7.91
N ILE A 105 15.02 -12.38 -9.06
CA ILE A 105 14.22 -13.41 -9.72
C ILE A 105 15.13 -14.52 -10.27
N GLN A 106 16.22 -14.16 -10.92
CA GLN A 106 17.18 -15.08 -11.53
C GLN A 106 17.82 -15.99 -10.47
N GLU A 107 18.27 -15.43 -9.35
CA GLU A 107 18.84 -16.18 -8.22
C GLU A 107 17.83 -17.18 -7.66
N ALA A 108 16.58 -16.75 -7.45
CA ALA A 108 15.53 -17.64 -6.96
C ALA A 108 15.17 -18.74 -7.98
N VAL A 109 15.12 -18.44 -9.27
CA VAL A 109 14.90 -19.45 -10.32
C VAL A 109 16.05 -20.46 -10.35
N GLN A 110 17.31 -20.02 -10.22
CA GLN A 110 18.47 -20.91 -10.14
C GLN A 110 18.43 -21.79 -8.89
N THR A 111 18.02 -21.23 -7.76
CA THR A 111 17.98 -21.92 -6.46
C THR A 111 16.85 -22.93 -6.36
N TYR A 112 15.65 -22.57 -6.81
CA TYR A 112 14.43 -23.35 -6.59
C TYR A 112 13.95 -24.12 -7.83
N GLY A 113 14.46 -23.79 -9.02
CA GLY A 113 14.00 -24.36 -10.29
C GLY A 113 12.51 -24.14 -10.50
N ASN A 114 11.77 -25.21 -10.83
CA ASN A 114 10.31 -25.16 -11.02
C ASN A 114 9.52 -25.06 -9.70
N ARG A 115 10.17 -24.98 -8.54
CA ARG A 115 9.54 -24.84 -7.22
C ARG A 115 9.44 -23.38 -6.76
N VAL A 116 9.57 -22.42 -7.68
CA VAL A 116 9.26 -21.00 -7.43
C VAL A 116 8.20 -20.51 -8.40
N ALA A 117 7.25 -19.71 -7.89
CA ALA A 117 6.15 -19.21 -8.70
C ALA A 117 5.84 -17.73 -8.43
N VAL A 118 5.26 -17.06 -9.42
CA VAL A 118 4.72 -15.70 -9.26
C VAL A 118 3.31 -15.78 -8.68
N ALA A 119 3.11 -15.17 -7.52
CA ALA A 119 1.77 -14.96 -6.96
C ALA A 119 1.13 -13.73 -7.63
N CYS A 120 0.10 -13.95 -8.46
CA CYS A 120 -0.52 -12.87 -9.23
C CYS A 120 -1.93 -12.53 -8.71
N SER A 121 -2.10 -11.29 -8.24
CA SER A 121 -3.40 -10.77 -7.77
C SER A 121 -4.19 -10.02 -8.85
N TRP A 122 -3.58 -9.84 -10.02
CA TRP A 122 -4.08 -9.09 -11.19
C TRP A 122 -4.23 -7.57 -10.98
N GLY A 123 -3.65 -7.05 -9.90
CA GLY A 123 -3.43 -5.61 -9.71
C GLY A 123 -2.19 -5.11 -10.46
N LYS A 124 -2.05 -3.78 -10.55
CA LYS A 124 -0.95 -3.10 -11.29
C LYS A 124 0.44 -3.64 -10.92
N ASP A 125 0.66 -3.92 -9.65
CA ASP A 125 1.95 -4.32 -9.09
C ASP A 125 2.31 -5.76 -9.45
N SER A 126 1.31 -6.66 -9.36
CA SER A 126 1.47 -8.04 -9.82
C SER A 126 1.61 -8.13 -11.34
N MET A 127 1.05 -7.19 -12.11
CA MET A 127 1.26 -7.16 -13.57
C MET A 127 2.70 -6.80 -13.93
N VAL A 128 3.31 -5.84 -13.22
CA VAL A 128 4.74 -5.52 -13.36
C VAL A 128 5.61 -6.71 -12.95
N LEU A 129 5.36 -7.30 -11.79
CA LEU A 129 6.12 -8.45 -11.32
C LEU A 129 6.01 -9.64 -12.28
N LEU A 130 4.80 -9.95 -12.76
CA LEU A 130 4.57 -11.00 -13.75
C LEU A 130 5.38 -10.76 -15.02
N HIS A 131 5.34 -9.54 -15.55
CA HIS A 131 6.10 -9.19 -16.75
C HIS A 131 7.62 -9.34 -16.50
N LEU A 132 8.15 -8.75 -15.42
CA LEU A 132 9.56 -8.87 -15.04
C LEU A 132 9.99 -10.33 -14.93
N ALA A 133 9.25 -11.15 -14.20
CA ALA A 133 9.57 -12.56 -13.99
C ALA A 133 9.62 -13.34 -15.30
N ARG A 134 8.71 -13.05 -16.25
CA ARG A 134 8.71 -13.68 -17.56
C ARG A 134 9.82 -13.21 -18.49
N THR A 135 10.36 -12.00 -18.29
CA THR A 135 11.58 -11.60 -19.00
C THR A 135 12.83 -12.36 -18.54
N VAL A 136 12.78 -12.97 -17.36
CA VAL A 136 13.87 -13.79 -16.79
C VAL A 136 13.64 -15.27 -17.10
N ASN A 137 12.44 -15.77 -16.84
CA ASN A 137 12.03 -17.13 -17.17
C ASN A 137 10.62 -17.11 -17.81
N PRO A 138 10.51 -17.26 -19.15
CA PRO A 138 9.24 -17.22 -19.87
C PRO A 138 8.19 -18.22 -19.40
N ASP A 139 8.66 -19.37 -18.87
CA ASP A 139 7.86 -20.51 -18.41
C ASP A 139 7.66 -20.51 -16.88
N ILE A 140 7.98 -19.41 -16.21
CA ILE A 140 7.88 -19.34 -14.75
C ILE A 140 6.45 -19.68 -14.29
N PRO A 141 6.28 -20.60 -13.32
CA PRO A 141 4.97 -20.93 -12.80
C PRO A 141 4.25 -19.70 -12.25
N ILE A 142 2.95 -19.61 -12.50
CA ILE A 142 2.10 -18.52 -12.02
C ILE A 142 0.96 -19.15 -11.25
N PHE A 143 0.70 -18.66 -10.05
CA PHE A 143 -0.51 -19.01 -9.32
C PHE A 143 -1.28 -17.77 -8.91
N SER A 144 -2.59 -17.92 -8.79
CA SER A 144 -3.49 -16.87 -8.35
C SER A 144 -4.52 -17.40 -7.40
N VAL A 145 -4.82 -16.63 -6.35
CA VAL A 145 -5.95 -16.89 -5.46
C VAL A 145 -7.00 -15.82 -5.72
N LEU A 146 -8.15 -16.26 -6.21
CA LEU A 146 -9.32 -15.43 -6.44
C LEU A 146 -10.34 -15.68 -5.32
N THR A 147 -11.13 -14.65 -5.03
CA THR A 147 -12.24 -14.75 -4.09
C THR A 147 -13.54 -14.52 -4.84
N ILE A 148 -14.64 -15.04 -4.29
CA ILE A 148 -16.01 -14.76 -4.77
C ILE A 148 -16.38 -13.28 -4.76
N PHE A 149 -15.63 -12.45 -4.03
CA PHE A 149 -15.83 -11.01 -3.93
C PHE A 149 -14.93 -10.19 -4.87
N LYS A 150 -14.18 -10.83 -5.77
CA LYS A 150 -13.44 -10.09 -6.79
C LYS A 150 -14.41 -9.32 -7.69
N PRO A 151 -14.04 -8.11 -8.15
CA PRO A 151 -14.80 -7.42 -9.18
C PRO A 151 -15.08 -8.31 -10.39
N LYS A 152 -16.27 -8.21 -10.99
CA LYS A 152 -16.61 -8.96 -12.22
C LYS A 152 -15.60 -8.68 -13.33
N ASP A 153 -15.25 -7.41 -13.52
CA ASP A 153 -14.24 -6.94 -14.48
C ASP A 153 -12.86 -7.60 -14.28
N THR A 154 -12.54 -8.11 -13.08
CA THR A 154 -11.28 -8.83 -12.85
C THR A 154 -11.24 -10.14 -13.62
N PHE A 155 -12.34 -10.88 -13.71
CA PHE A 155 -12.35 -12.15 -14.43
C PHE A 155 -12.21 -11.95 -15.94
N GLU A 156 -12.87 -10.93 -16.50
CA GLU A 156 -12.67 -10.53 -17.90
C GLU A 156 -11.25 -10.04 -18.17
N PHE A 157 -10.68 -9.28 -17.23
CA PHE A 157 -9.30 -8.81 -17.32
C PHE A 157 -8.30 -9.99 -17.32
N ILE A 158 -8.53 -11.01 -16.49
CA ILE A 158 -7.70 -12.22 -16.46
C ILE A 158 -7.71 -12.91 -17.82
N VAL A 159 -8.89 -13.09 -18.44
CA VAL A 159 -9.00 -13.68 -19.79
C VAL A 159 -8.14 -12.90 -20.79
N LYS A 160 -8.26 -11.57 -20.81
CA LYS A 160 -7.48 -10.70 -21.71
C LYS A 160 -5.98 -10.86 -21.49
N VAL A 161 -5.53 -10.89 -20.23
CA VAL A 161 -4.12 -11.06 -19.88
C VAL A 161 -3.62 -12.45 -20.29
N VAL A 162 -4.37 -13.50 -19.97
CA VAL A 162 -4.03 -14.90 -20.31
C VAL A 162 -3.84 -15.07 -21.81
N GLN A 163 -4.76 -14.52 -22.61
CA GLN A 163 -4.71 -14.59 -24.07
C GLN A 163 -3.55 -13.74 -24.62
N GLN A 164 -3.46 -12.46 -24.22
CA GLN A 164 -2.46 -11.54 -24.77
C GLN A 164 -1.03 -11.96 -24.41
N TYR A 165 -0.81 -12.51 -23.21
CA TYR A 165 0.52 -12.91 -22.75
C TYR A 165 0.82 -14.39 -22.99
N ASN A 166 -0.15 -15.16 -23.48
CA ASN A 166 -0.04 -16.60 -23.68
C ASN A 166 0.51 -17.31 -22.43
N ILE A 167 -0.18 -17.14 -21.29
CA ILE A 167 0.21 -17.74 -20.00
C ILE A 167 -0.84 -18.73 -19.52
N LYS A 168 -0.45 -19.67 -18.67
CA LYS A 168 -1.33 -20.68 -18.09
C LYS A 168 -1.25 -20.64 -16.55
N PRO A 169 -1.94 -19.70 -15.89
CA PRO A 169 -1.90 -19.59 -14.44
C PRO A 169 -2.67 -20.72 -13.76
N HIS A 170 -2.17 -21.22 -12.63
CA HIS A 170 -2.93 -22.05 -11.72
C HIS A 170 -3.81 -21.17 -10.83
N ILE A 171 -5.12 -21.17 -11.06
CA ILE A 171 -6.06 -20.36 -10.31
C ILE A 171 -6.74 -21.21 -9.23
N PHE A 172 -6.75 -20.71 -8.00
CA PHE A 172 -7.41 -21.33 -6.86
C PHE A 172 -8.52 -20.41 -6.34
N MET A 173 -9.68 -20.96 -6.00
CA MET A 173 -10.81 -20.20 -5.48
C MET A 173 -11.62 -21.03 -4.50
N VAL A 174 -11.99 -20.44 -3.35
CA VAL A 174 -13.03 -21.01 -2.49
C VAL A 174 -14.38 -20.68 -3.10
N GLY A 175 -15.14 -21.69 -3.52
CA GLY A 175 -16.40 -21.50 -4.23
C GLY A 175 -16.99 -22.79 -4.79
N ASP A 176 -18.29 -22.81 -5.04
CA ASP A 176 -18.98 -23.99 -5.60
C ASP A 176 -18.75 -24.13 -7.11
N THR A 177 -18.57 -23.01 -7.81
CA THR A 177 -18.54 -22.97 -9.27
C THR A 177 -17.46 -22.04 -9.77
N THR A 178 -16.81 -22.42 -10.86
CA THR A 178 -15.92 -21.56 -11.63
C THR A 178 -16.70 -20.39 -12.26
N PRO A 179 -16.21 -19.14 -12.20
CA PRO A 179 -16.80 -18.02 -12.91
C PRO A 179 -16.99 -18.35 -14.40
N GLU A 180 -18.18 -18.10 -14.93
CA GLU A 180 -18.58 -18.51 -16.29
C GLU A 180 -17.61 -18.01 -17.37
N VAL A 181 -17.11 -16.77 -17.23
CA VAL A 181 -16.16 -16.18 -18.18
C VAL A 181 -14.82 -16.92 -18.20
N LEU A 182 -14.34 -17.45 -17.06
CA LEU A 182 -13.12 -18.26 -17.02
C LEU A 182 -13.37 -19.64 -17.64
N LYS A 183 -14.52 -20.26 -17.32
CA LYS A 183 -14.94 -21.55 -17.87
C LYS A 183 -15.06 -21.49 -19.40
N LYS A 184 -15.73 -20.48 -19.94
CA LYS A 184 -15.89 -20.26 -21.40
C LYS A 184 -14.57 -20.07 -22.15
N ASN A 185 -13.52 -19.61 -21.46
CA ASN A 185 -12.20 -19.37 -22.03
C ASN A 185 -11.19 -20.48 -21.68
N ASN A 186 -11.66 -21.64 -21.22
CA ASN A 186 -10.82 -22.81 -20.87
C ASN A 186 -9.71 -22.50 -19.85
N ILE A 187 -9.98 -21.58 -18.92
CA ILE A 187 -9.06 -21.26 -17.83
C ILE A 187 -9.39 -22.15 -16.64
N THR A 188 -8.48 -23.07 -16.32
CA THR A 188 -8.63 -24.02 -15.22
C THR A 188 -8.63 -23.30 -13.86
N VAL A 189 -9.63 -23.62 -13.03
CA VAL A 189 -9.73 -23.14 -11.66
C VAL A 189 -9.88 -24.34 -10.72
N THR A 190 -8.97 -24.46 -9.77
CA THR A 190 -9.08 -25.41 -8.66
C THR A 190 -10.02 -24.82 -7.60
N LEU A 191 -11.16 -25.46 -7.40
CA LEU A 191 -12.14 -25.06 -6.38
C LEU A 191 -11.80 -25.68 -5.03
N LEU A 192 -11.84 -24.87 -3.98
CA LEU A 192 -11.69 -25.29 -2.59
C LEU A 192 -13.06 -25.27 -1.88
N PRO A 193 -13.25 -26.14 -0.86
CA PRO A 193 -14.49 -26.24 -0.10
C PRO A 193 -14.94 -24.90 0.51
N MET A 194 -16.23 -24.59 0.41
CA MET A 194 -16.81 -23.30 0.81
C MET A 194 -17.63 -23.38 2.10
N GLU A 195 -17.85 -24.58 2.62
CA GLU A 195 -18.74 -24.87 3.75
C GLU A 195 -18.31 -24.12 5.01
N GLU A 196 -17.02 -24.11 5.32
CA GLU A 196 -16.51 -23.39 6.50
C GLU A 196 -16.67 -21.87 6.34
N TYR A 197 -16.47 -21.34 5.13
CA TYR A 197 -16.73 -19.91 4.87
C TYR A 197 -18.21 -19.57 5.07
N ARG A 198 -19.13 -20.36 4.50
CA ARG A 198 -20.58 -20.16 4.66
C ARG A 198 -20.98 -20.19 6.12
N ARG A 199 -20.56 -21.23 6.85
CA ARG A 199 -20.88 -21.42 8.26
C ARG A 199 -20.48 -20.21 9.11
N GLN A 200 -19.26 -19.69 8.89
CA GLN A 200 -18.77 -18.52 9.62
C GLN A 200 -19.48 -17.23 9.19
N ALA A 201 -19.70 -17.05 7.90
CA ALA A 201 -20.39 -15.88 7.36
C ALA A 201 -21.85 -15.80 7.83
N GLU A 202 -22.57 -16.91 7.79
CA GLU A 202 -23.96 -17.03 8.26
C GLU A 202 -24.07 -16.79 9.75
N LYS A 203 -23.15 -17.36 10.55
CA LYS A 203 -23.10 -17.13 12.00
C LYS A 203 -22.95 -15.64 12.31
N ILE A 204 -21.93 -14.99 11.74
CA ILE A 204 -21.67 -13.56 11.98
C ILE A 204 -22.85 -12.72 11.51
N LYS A 205 -23.40 -12.99 10.34
CA LYS A 205 -24.55 -12.26 9.81
C LYS A 205 -25.80 -12.41 10.70
N LYS A 206 -26.02 -13.59 11.28
CA LYS A 206 -27.11 -13.82 12.24
C LYS A 206 -26.91 -13.08 13.56
N GLU A 207 -25.67 -12.97 14.03
CA GLU A 207 -25.33 -12.33 15.30
C GLU A 207 -25.27 -10.79 15.22
N THR A 208 -24.75 -10.24 14.12
CA THR A 208 -24.49 -8.79 13.99
C THR A 208 -25.34 -8.09 12.94
N GLY A 209 -26.02 -8.84 12.06
CA GLY A 209 -26.74 -8.30 10.90
C GLY A 209 -25.83 -7.88 9.74
N HIS A 210 -24.51 -7.95 9.89
CA HIS A 210 -23.54 -7.52 8.88
C HIS A 210 -22.80 -8.69 8.23
N GLU A 211 -22.31 -8.44 7.02
CA GLU A 211 -21.48 -9.40 6.29
C GLU A 211 -20.12 -9.59 6.95
N ILE A 212 -19.57 -10.81 6.89
CA ILE A 212 -18.28 -11.16 7.50
C ILE A 212 -17.13 -10.24 7.07
N TYR A 213 -17.12 -9.75 5.83
CA TYR A 213 -16.05 -8.87 5.37
C TYR A 213 -16.10 -7.45 5.96
N TYR A 214 -17.21 -7.08 6.61
CA TYR A 214 -17.32 -5.85 7.39
C TYR A 214 -16.99 -6.10 8.86
N GLU A 215 -17.56 -7.16 9.43
CA GLU A 215 -17.45 -7.47 10.86
C GLU A 215 -16.09 -8.10 11.22
N ASP A 216 -15.68 -9.14 10.48
CA ASP A 216 -14.41 -9.84 10.66
C ASP A 216 -13.66 -10.01 9.33
N PRO A 217 -13.08 -8.91 8.81
CA PRO A 217 -12.33 -8.93 7.56
C PRO A 217 -11.07 -9.80 7.62
N ASP A 218 -10.54 -10.11 8.81
CA ASP A 218 -9.39 -10.99 8.98
C ASP A 218 -9.77 -12.46 8.80
N LEU A 219 -10.84 -12.93 9.45
CA LEU A 219 -11.39 -14.27 9.22
C LEU A 219 -11.83 -14.45 7.77
N CYS A 220 -12.51 -13.47 7.19
CA CYS A 220 -12.86 -13.49 5.77
C CYS A 220 -11.62 -13.65 4.87
N CYS A 221 -10.56 -12.87 5.10
CA CYS A 221 -9.31 -13.00 4.37
C CYS A 221 -8.59 -14.32 4.65
N LYS A 222 -8.65 -14.84 5.88
CA LYS A 222 -8.05 -16.13 6.24
C LYS A 222 -8.66 -17.24 5.41
N LEU A 223 -9.99 -17.35 5.41
CA LEU A 223 -10.72 -18.40 4.72
C LEU A 223 -10.63 -18.28 3.20
N LEU A 224 -10.78 -17.07 2.65
CA LEU A 224 -10.84 -16.89 1.20
C LEU A 224 -9.48 -16.64 0.53
N LYS A 225 -8.41 -16.35 1.30
CA LYS A 225 -7.10 -16.00 0.72
C LYS A 225 -5.94 -16.75 1.33
N VAL A 226 -5.81 -16.75 2.66
CA VAL A 226 -4.65 -17.37 3.31
C VAL A 226 -4.69 -18.89 3.14
N VAL A 227 -5.82 -19.53 3.47
CA VAL A 227 -5.98 -20.98 3.31
C VAL A 227 -5.74 -21.42 1.85
N PRO A 228 -6.33 -20.78 0.83
CA PRO A 228 -6.05 -21.13 -0.56
C PRO A 228 -4.61 -20.86 -1.01
N VAL A 229 -3.94 -19.81 -0.51
CA VAL A 229 -2.51 -19.58 -0.82
C VAL A 229 -1.66 -20.72 -0.26
N ARG A 230 -1.93 -21.18 0.97
CA ARG A 230 -1.22 -22.31 1.57
C ARG A 230 -1.48 -23.60 0.80
N TYR A 231 -2.73 -23.84 0.40
CA TYR A 231 -3.09 -24.96 -0.45
C TYR A 231 -2.38 -24.92 -1.81
N ALA A 232 -2.37 -23.78 -2.49
CA ALA A 232 -1.68 -23.59 -3.76
C ALA A 232 -0.18 -23.86 -3.62
N TYR A 233 0.44 -23.29 -2.58
CA TYR A 233 1.85 -23.48 -2.29
C TYR A 233 2.23 -24.96 -2.12
N THR A 234 1.46 -25.71 -1.32
CA THR A 234 1.70 -27.14 -1.08
C THR A 234 1.43 -27.99 -2.33
N THR A 235 0.28 -27.78 -2.99
CA THR A 235 -0.13 -28.61 -4.15
C THR A 235 0.72 -28.41 -5.38
N LEU A 236 1.30 -27.22 -5.55
CA LEU A 236 2.26 -26.93 -6.61
C LEU A 236 3.70 -27.32 -6.23
N GLY A 237 3.94 -27.86 -5.03
CA GLY A 237 5.26 -28.28 -4.57
C GLY A 237 6.26 -27.12 -4.47
N LEU A 238 5.77 -25.91 -4.17
CA LEU A 238 6.61 -24.72 -4.13
C LEU A 238 7.51 -24.74 -2.90
N ARG A 239 8.69 -24.12 -3.05
CA ARG A 239 9.63 -23.78 -1.98
C ARG A 239 9.81 -22.27 -1.87
N ALA A 240 9.54 -21.55 -2.94
CA ALA A 240 9.53 -20.10 -2.92
C ALA A 240 8.39 -19.49 -3.74
N TRP A 241 8.09 -18.22 -3.49
CA TRP A 241 7.13 -17.47 -4.28
C TRP A 241 7.45 -15.98 -4.33
N PHE A 242 7.17 -15.36 -5.47
CA PHE A 242 7.32 -13.92 -5.66
C PHE A 242 6.03 -13.19 -5.33
N SER A 243 6.14 -12.07 -4.61
CA SER A 243 5.02 -11.20 -4.22
C SER A 243 5.23 -9.78 -4.74
N GLY A 244 4.17 -9.16 -5.26
CA GLY A 244 4.18 -7.77 -5.75
C GLY A 244 4.13 -6.72 -4.65
N LEU A 245 4.65 -7.02 -3.46
CA LEU A 245 4.62 -6.15 -2.29
C LEU A 245 5.67 -5.04 -2.45
N ARG A 246 5.31 -3.81 -2.07
CA ARG A 246 6.18 -2.63 -2.04
C ARG A 246 6.15 -1.93 -0.68
N ASN A 247 7.26 -1.31 -0.30
CA ASN A 247 7.39 -0.50 0.91
C ASN A 247 6.53 0.77 0.85
N SER A 248 6.31 1.30 -0.36
CA SER A 248 5.57 2.54 -0.61
C SER A 248 4.04 2.40 -0.46
N GLU A 249 3.53 1.17 -0.32
CA GLU A 249 2.08 0.90 -0.28
C GLU A 249 1.40 1.22 1.07
N GLY A 250 2.18 1.35 2.15
CA GLY A 250 1.62 1.60 3.47
C GLY A 250 2.65 1.43 4.59
N TYR A 251 2.33 1.98 5.77
CA TYR A 251 3.24 2.06 6.91
C TYR A 251 3.73 0.69 7.41
N THR A 252 2.86 -0.33 7.37
CA THR A 252 3.16 -1.70 7.85
C THR A 252 4.24 -2.43 7.05
N ARG A 253 4.62 -1.91 5.87
CA ARG A 253 5.55 -2.57 4.94
C ARG A 253 6.96 -2.01 4.99
N LYS A 254 7.20 -0.91 5.72
CA LYS A 254 8.46 -0.13 5.68
C LYS A 254 9.75 -0.94 5.98
N TYR A 255 9.64 -2.00 6.80
CA TYR A 255 10.78 -2.78 7.27
C TYR A 255 10.77 -4.23 6.77
N ILE A 256 9.95 -4.54 5.76
CA ILE A 256 9.94 -5.86 5.15
C ILE A 256 11.26 -6.05 4.36
N PRO A 257 11.95 -7.19 4.46
CA PRO A 257 13.11 -7.48 3.61
C PRO A 257 12.67 -7.98 2.22
N GLU A 258 13.57 -7.84 1.24
CA GLU A 258 13.31 -8.36 -0.12
C GLU A 258 13.14 -9.88 -0.13
N THR A 259 13.87 -10.59 0.72
CA THR A 259 13.74 -12.04 0.90
C THR A 259 13.32 -12.33 2.33
N GLU A 260 12.13 -12.90 2.49
CA GLU A 260 11.54 -13.31 3.75
C GLU A 260 11.59 -14.84 3.85
N LYS A 261 12.41 -15.37 4.76
CA LYS A 261 12.27 -16.77 5.20
C LYS A 261 11.03 -16.86 6.07
N ILE A 262 10.01 -17.59 5.60
CA ILE A 262 8.77 -17.84 6.31
C ILE A 262 8.89 -19.14 7.14
N SER A 263 9.62 -20.13 6.61
CA SER A 263 10.02 -21.35 7.32
C SER A 263 11.26 -21.96 6.63
N ASP A 264 11.77 -23.09 7.13
CA ASP A 264 12.86 -23.84 6.48
C ASP A 264 12.51 -24.34 5.07
N HIS A 265 11.21 -24.42 4.77
CA HIS A 265 10.70 -24.89 3.48
C HIS A 265 10.11 -23.79 2.62
N GLU A 266 9.82 -22.61 3.19
CA GLU A 266 9.15 -21.50 2.51
C GLU A 266 9.95 -20.20 2.52
N THR A 267 10.24 -19.70 1.32
CA THR A 267 10.80 -18.37 1.09
C THR A 267 9.87 -17.50 0.26
N LYS A 268 9.58 -16.30 0.74
CA LYS A 268 8.85 -15.28 -0.02
C LYS A 268 9.82 -14.21 -0.49
N ILE A 269 9.81 -13.90 -1.77
CA ILE A 269 10.68 -12.87 -2.37
C ILE A 269 9.80 -11.71 -2.88
N ASN A 270 10.24 -10.48 -2.68
CA ASN A 270 9.56 -9.26 -3.07
C ASN A 270 10.44 -8.47 -4.07
N PRO A 271 10.54 -8.88 -5.36
CA PRO A 271 11.51 -8.29 -6.28
C PRO A 271 11.33 -6.80 -6.53
N ILE A 272 10.11 -6.29 -6.40
CA ILE A 272 9.77 -4.89 -6.64
C ILE A 272 9.65 -4.07 -5.35
N LEU A 273 10.13 -4.59 -4.21
CA LEU A 273 9.88 -4.03 -2.88
C LEU A 273 10.16 -2.52 -2.76
N THR A 274 11.25 -2.06 -3.37
CA THR A 274 11.74 -0.68 -3.28
C THR A 274 11.15 0.24 -4.36
N TRP A 275 10.23 -0.26 -5.18
CA TRP A 275 9.59 0.52 -6.24
C TRP A 275 8.53 1.47 -5.68
N THR A 276 8.39 2.63 -6.30
CA THR A 276 7.30 3.59 -6.03
C THR A 276 6.08 3.29 -6.91
N GLU A 277 4.91 3.84 -6.55
CA GLU A 277 3.73 3.72 -7.42
C GLU A 277 3.98 4.36 -8.80
N GLU A 278 4.69 5.48 -8.84
CA GLU A 278 5.03 6.16 -10.10
C GLU A 278 5.89 5.27 -11.00
N GLU A 279 6.88 4.59 -10.44
CA GLU A 279 7.75 3.65 -11.17
C GLU A 279 6.96 2.47 -11.74
N ILE A 280 5.97 1.96 -10.98
CA ILE A 280 5.05 0.92 -11.47
C ILE A 280 4.27 1.43 -12.69
N TRP A 281 3.69 2.62 -12.62
CA TRP A 281 2.94 3.19 -13.74
C TRP A 281 3.83 3.53 -14.93
N LYS A 282 5.05 4.04 -14.69
CA LYS A 282 6.05 4.31 -15.74
C LYS A 282 6.45 3.01 -16.44
N TYR A 283 6.68 1.93 -15.69
CA TYR A 283 6.99 0.62 -16.26
C TYR A 283 5.82 0.06 -17.07
N ILE A 284 4.59 0.12 -16.54
CA ILE A 284 3.37 -0.29 -17.26
C ILE A 284 3.24 0.46 -18.59
N LYS A 285 3.44 1.78 -18.59
CA LYS A 285 3.38 2.60 -19.79
C LYS A 285 4.47 2.23 -20.80
N ASN A 286 5.73 2.18 -20.35
CA ASN A 286 6.88 1.92 -21.22
C ASN A 286 6.83 0.54 -21.86
N ASN A 287 6.34 -0.47 -21.14
CA ASN A 287 6.22 -1.84 -21.62
C ASN A 287 4.83 -2.18 -22.18
N LYS A 288 3.94 -1.17 -22.29
CA LYS A 288 2.57 -1.32 -22.82
C LYS A 288 1.78 -2.45 -22.13
N LEU A 289 1.93 -2.56 -20.81
CA LEU A 289 1.27 -3.62 -20.04
C LEU A 289 -0.23 -3.35 -19.91
N LEU A 290 -1.00 -4.43 -19.84
CA LEU A 290 -2.41 -4.37 -19.48
C LEU A 290 -2.54 -3.96 -18.00
N ALA A 291 -3.45 -3.02 -17.74
CA ALA A 291 -3.81 -2.61 -16.39
C ALA A 291 -5.31 -2.83 -16.18
N HIS A 292 -5.67 -3.27 -14.98
CA HIS A 292 -7.07 -3.56 -14.64
C HIS A 292 -7.95 -2.32 -14.85
N PRO A 293 -9.14 -2.45 -15.47
CA PRO A 293 -9.97 -1.30 -15.87
C PRO A 293 -10.38 -0.38 -14.71
N TRP A 294 -10.49 -0.91 -13.49
CA TRP A 294 -10.82 -0.10 -12.30
C TRP A 294 -9.83 1.02 -12.02
N TYR A 295 -8.54 0.88 -12.37
CA TYR A 295 -7.57 1.95 -12.20
C TYR A 295 -7.83 3.15 -13.13
N ARG A 296 -8.65 2.97 -14.17
CA ARG A 296 -9.05 4.02 -15.13
C ARG A 296 -10.46 4.56 -14.87
N LYS A 297 -11.18 4.04 -13.87
CA LYS A 297 -12.50 4.57 -13.50
C LYS A 297 -12.34 6.01 -13.01
N LYS A 298 -13.13 6.91 -13.59
CA LYS A 298 -13.20 8.31 -13.18
C LYS A 298 -14.34 8.47 -12.18
N TYR A 299 -14.07 9.20 -11.11
CA TYR A 299 -15.08 9.61 -10.13
C TYR A 299 -15.18 11.14 -10.19
N GLU A 300 -16.41 11.67 -10.12
CA GLU A 300 -16.69 13.09 -10.34
C GLU A 300 -15.98 14.00 -9.34
N ASP A 301 -15.79 13.51 -8.11
CA ASP A 301 -15.08 14.21 -7.04
C ASP A 301 -13.55 14.09 -7.12
N GLY A 302 -13.00 13.54 -8.19
CA GLY A 302 -11.55 13.42 -8.40
C GLY A 302 -10.90 12.24 -7.68
N ARG A 303 -11.66 11.40 -6.96
CA ARG A 303 -11.10 10.16 -6.39
C ARG A 303 -10.81 9.13 -7.48
N ARG A 304 -9.95 8.15 -7.17
CA ARG A 304 -9.66 7.01 -8.03
C ARG A 304 -9.28 5.75 -7.25
N ILE A 305 -9.32 4.60 -7.91
CA ILE A 305 -8.79 3.35 -7.34
C ILE A 305 -7.27 3.34 -7.49
N ARG A 306 -6.54 3.26 -6.37
CA ARG A 306 -5.06 3.09 -6.36
C ARG A 306 -4.59 1.71 -5.88
N SER A 307 -5.42 1.02 -5.09
CA SER A 307 -5.19 -0.37 -4.67
C SER A 307 -6.43 -1.25 -4.89
N LEU A 308 -6.27 -2.30 -5.69
CA LEU A 308 -7.34 -3.22 -6.06
C LEU A 308 -7.38 -4.46 -5.14
N GLY A 309 -8.56 -4.84 -4.70
CA GLY A 309 -8.81 -5.96 -3.80
C GLY A 309 -10.08 -6.72 -4.14
N CYS A 310 -10.84 -7.07 -3.10
CA CYS A 310 -12.23 -7.51 -3.24
C CYS A 310 -13.12 -6.27 -3.35
N SER A 311 -14.21 -6.33 -4.12
CA SER A 311 -15.17 -5.24 -4.32
C SER A 311 -15.63 -4.57 -3.01
N PRO A 312 -16.08 -5.28 -1.96
CA PRO A 312 -16.54 -4.63 -0.73
C PRO A 312 -15.41 -3.98 0.10
N CYS A 313 -14.16 -4.35 -0.17
CA CYS A 313 -12.99 -3.89 0.57
C CYS A 313 -12.12 -2.91 -0.24
N THR A 314 -12.61 -2.39 -1.36
CA THR A 314 -11.91 -1.45 -2.23
C THR A 314 -12.81 -0.26 -2.53
N VAL A 315 -12.38 0.92 -2.11
CA VAL A 315 -13.06 2.19 -2.38
C VAL A 315 -12.09 3.19 -3.04
N PRO A 316 -12.60 4.16 -3.82
CA PRO A 316 -11.77 5.20 -4.40
C PRO A 316 -11.27 6.17 -3.33
N ILE A 317 -10.09 6.73 -3.58
CA ILE A 317 -9.38 7.68 -2.70
C ILE A 317 -8.84 8.87 -3.49
N PHE A 318 -8.53 9.95 -2.79
CA PHE A 318 -7.83 11.10 -3.36
C PHE A 318 -6.33 10.82 -3.51
N ASP A 319 -5.64 11.62 -4.34
CA ASP A 319 -4.21 11.43 -4.60
C ASP A 319 -3.30 11.74 -3.40
N HIS A 320 -3.76 12.59 -2.48
CA HIS A 320 -3.04 12.90 -1.25
C HIS A 320 -3.16 11.80 -0.17
N GLU A 321 -4.14 10.89 -0.31
CA GLU A 321 -4.26 9.72 0.59
C GLU A 321 -3.19 8.68 0.23
N SER A 322 -2.84 7.79 1.16
CA SER A 322 -1.92 6.68 0.89
C SER A 322 -2.55 5.67 -0.07
N GLU A 323 -1.74 5.00 -0.89
CA GLU A 323 -2.19 4.11 -1.97
C GLU A 323 -3.21 3.05 -1.50
N ARG A 324 -3.08 2.58 -0.26
CA ARG A 324 -3.95 1.56 0.34
C ARG A 324 -5.02 2.08 1.29
N ASP A 325 -5.20 3.39 1.45
CA ASP A 325 -6.24 3.95 2.32
C ASP A 325 -7.67 3.61 1.84
N GLY A 326 -7.80 3.26 0.55
CA GLY A 326 -9.03 2.73 -0.02
C GLY A 326 -9.34 1.29 0.38
N ARG A 327 -8.48 0.62 1.15
CA ARG A 327 -8.63 -0.77 1.55
C ARG A 327 -9.25 -0.86 2.94
N TRP A 328 -10.31 -1.64 3.08
CA TRP A 328 -10.96 -1.92 4.38
C TRP A 328 -11.42 -0.67 5.14
N ARG A 329 -11.65 0.46 4.45
CA ARG A 329 -11.87 1.80 5.03
C ARG A 329 -13.00 1.87 6.06
N LYS A 330 -13.99 0.98 5.95
CA LYS A 330 -15.18 0.91 6.83
C LYS A 330 -15.12 -0.24 7.85
N THR A 331 -13.94 -0.76 8.16
CA THR A 331 -13.77 -1.94 9.04
C THR A 331 -12.63 -1.71 10.02
N LEU A 332 -12.52 -2.56 11.05
CA LEU A 332 -11.41 -2.56 12.00
C LEU A 332 -10.04 -2.81 11.35
N LYS A 333 -10.02 -3.33 10.12
CA LYS A 333 -8.80 -3.57 9.33
C LYS A 333 -8.32 -2.37 8.51
N LYS A 334 -8.92 -1.18 8.70
CA LYS A 334 -8.48 0.05 8.02
C LYS A 334 -6.98 0.30 8.23
N GLY A 335 -6.24 0.52 7.14
CA GLY A 335 -4.78 0.70 7.18
C GLY A 335 -3.97 -0.58 7.51
N GLY A 336 -4.64 -1.71 7.71
CA GLY A 336 -4.03 -2.99 8.04
C GLY A 336 -3.49 -3.77 6.83
N GLU A 337 -2.96 -4.95 7.09
CA GLU A 337 -2.31 -5.80 6.10
C GLU A 337 -3.18 -7.01 5.69
N CYS A 338 -3.08 -7.46 4.44
CA CYS A 338 -3.73 -8.71 4.05
C CYS A 338 -3.06 -9.88 4.78
N GLY A 339 -3.85 -10.83 5.27
CA GLY A 339 -3.33 -11.99 6.00
C GLY A 339 -2.33 -12.85 5.22
N ILE A 340 -2.25 -12.70 3.89
CA ILE A 340 -1.22 -13.34 3.04
C ILE A 340 0.19 -12.81 3.35
N HIS A 341 0.31 -11.58 3.86
CA HIS A 341 1.59 -10.92 4.09
C HIS A 341 1.90 -10.70 5.58
N THR A 342 1.04 -11.18 6.48
CA THR A 342 1.30 -11.13 7.92
C THR A 342 2.03 -12.40 8.34
N ARG A 343 3.15 -12.27 9.06
CA ARG A 343 3.71 -13.41 9.82
C ARG A 343 2.68 -13.88 10.83
N SER A 344 2.58 -15.19 11.00
CA SER A 344 1.66 -15.78 11.97
C SER A 344 1.95 -15.21 13.37
N SER A 345 0.91 -14.95 14.16
CA SER A 345 1.04 -14.40 15.52
C SER A 345 1.74 -15.36 16.50
N SER A 346 2.07 -16.59 16.10
CA SER A 346 2.81 -17.57 16.90
C SER A 346 4.33 -17.35 16.92
N GLU A 347 4.86 -16.37 16.18
CA GLU A 347 6.30 -16.07 16.14
C GLU A 347 6.66 -14.73 16.81
N ARG A 348 5.73 -14.17 17.60
CA ARG A 348 5.92 -12.91 18.36
C ARG A 348 6.07 -13.13 19.87
N THR A 349 6.68 -14.25 20.26
CA THR A 349 7.06 -14.55 21.64
C THR A 349 8.56 -14.67 21.76
#